data_AF-A0A1G6Y3Y8-F1
#
_entry.id   AF-A0A1G6Y3Y8-F1
#
_cell.length_a   1.000
_cell.length_b   1.000
_cell.length_c   1.000
_cell.angle_alpha   90.00
_cell.angle_beta   90.00
_cell.angle_gamma   90.00
#
_symmetry.space_group_name_H-M   'P 1'
#
loop_
_entity.id
_entity.type
_entity.pdbx_description
1 polymer ?
#
loop_
_entity_poly.entity_id
_entity_poly.type
_entity_poly.pdbx_seq_one_letter_code
_entity_poly.pdbx_strand_id
1 'polypeptide(L)'
;MKDTALASLNRQQAGRFAEYVARMEFTRQGWTVYIPDVDDSGVDLLVHRPDRDYVRVQVKSLRKDGYVFMRKRYFELVPTWLCV
;
A
#
# COMPACT_ATOMS: atom_id res chain seq x y z
N MET A 1 -4.66 27.37 2.62
CA MET A 1 -5.04 26.21 1.80
C MET A 1 -5.89 25.31 2.69
N LYS A 2 -7.18 25.19 2.39
CA LYS A 2 -8.24 24.74 3.32
C LYS A 2 -7.95 23.34 3.88
N ASP A 3 -8.23 23.16 5.18
CA ASP A 3 -8.16 21.87 5.88
C ASP A 3 -8.91 20.80 5.10
N THR A 4 -8.16 20.02 4.35
CA THR A 4 -8.69 18.88 3.61
C THR A 4 -8.94 17.80 4.64
N ALA A 5 -10.06 17.08 4.60
CA ALA A 5 -10.41 16.05 5.58
C ALA A 5 -9.30 15.00 5.83
N LEU A 6 -8.39 14.81 4.87
CA LEU A 6 -7.16 14.01 5.00
C LEU A 6 -6.12 14.56 5.98
N ALA A 7 -6.04 15.88 6.15
CA ALA A 7 -5.09 16.55 7.03
C ALA A 7 -5.42 16.34 8.52
N SER A 8 -6.71 16.20 8.86
CA SER A 8 -7.19 15.98 10.23
C SER A 8 -7.16 14.51 10.70
N LEU A 9 -6.98 13.55 9.78
CA LEU A 9 -6.88 12.13 10.13
C LEU A 9 -5.62 11.85 10.97
N ASN A 10 -5.70 10.91 11.91
CA ASN A 10 -4.51 10.41 12.60
C ASN A 10 -3.65 9.53 11.66
N ARG A 11 -2.44 9.13 12.12
CA ARG A 11 -1.49 8.36 11.28
C ARG A 11 -2.06 7.01 10.82
N GLN A 12 -2.75 6.28 11.69
CA GLN A 12 -3.34 4.97 11.36
C GLN A 12 -4.50 5.13 10.36
N GLN A 13 -5.37 6.12 10.57
CA GLN A 13 -6.46 6.45 9.66
C GLN A 13 -5.94 6.86 8.28
N ALA A 14 -4.83 7.60 8.22
CA ALA A 14 -4.15 7.93 6.97
C ALA A 14 -3.68 6.68 6.22
N GLY A 15 -3.01 5.77 6.94
CA GLY A 15 -2.51 4.52 6.38
C GLY A 15 -3.64 3.68 5.81
N ARG A 16 -4.70 3.47 6.59
CA ARG A 16 -5.87 2.70 6.15
C ARG A 16 -6.62 3.33 4.98
N PHE A 17 -6.67 4.66 4.92
CA PHE A 17 -7.19 5.36 3.76
C PHE A 17 -6.31 5.13 2.51
N ALA A 18 -4.99 5.20 2.66
CA ALA A 18 -4.07 4.96 1.55
C ALA A 18 -4.15 3.50 1.06
N GLU A 19 -4.24 2.52 1.95
CA GLU A 19 -4.49 1.11 1.61
C GLU A 19 -5.79 0.95 0.80
N TYR A 20 -6.85 1.63 1.22
CA TYR A 20 -8.14 1.62 0.52
C TYR A 20 -8.01 2.20 -0.90
N VAL A 21 -7.32 3.33 -1.06
CA VAL A 21 -7.07 3.95 -2.37
C VAL A 21 -6.24 3.02 -3.26
N ALA A 22 -5.15 2.43 -2.74
CA ALA A 22 -4.32 1.50 -3.48
C ALA A 22 -5.13 0.28 -3.97
N ARG A 23 -5.95 -0.31 -3.08
CA ARG A 23 -6.86 -1.40 -3.43
C ARG A 23 -7.82 -0.99 -4.54
N MET A 24 -8.45 0.17 -4.44
CA MET A 24 -9.37 0.66 -5.48
C MET A 24 -8.68 0.79 -6.84
N GLU A 25 -7.45 1.30 -6.89
CA GLU A 25 -6.70 1.42 -8.14
C GLU A 25 -6.34 0.06 -8.75
N PHE A 26 -5.97 -0.92 -7.92
CA PHE A 26 -5.73 -2.28 -8.40
C PHE A 26 -7.00 -2.95 -8.91
N THR A 27 -8.11 -2.82 -8.18
CA THR A 27 -9.41 -3.33 -8.61
C THR A 27 -9.88 -2.66 -9.91
N ARG A 28 -9.66 -1.35 -10.06
CA ARG A 28 -9.97 -0.60 -11.29
C ARG A 28 -9.16 -1.12 -12.49
N GLN A 29 -7.94 -1.62 -12.28
CA GLN A 29 -7.12 -2.27 -13.30
C GLN A 29 -7.54 -3.72 -13.61
N GLY A 30 -8.59 -4.24 -12.97
CA GLY A 30 -9.04 -5.62 -13.14
C GLY A 30 -8.19 -6.64 -12.40
N TRP A 31 -7.37 -6.21 -11.43
CA TRP A 31 -6.56 -7.11 -10.62
C TRP A 31 -7.34 -7.61 -9.41
N THR A 32 -7.10 -8.86 -9.02
CA THR A 32 -7.71 -9.42 -7.80
C THR A 32 -6.86 -9.04 -6.60
N VAL A 33 -7.47 -8.48 -5.57
CA VAL A 33 -6.78 -7.99 -4.37
C VAL A 33 -7.21 -8.84 -3.17
N TYR A 34 -6.22 -9.39 -2.46
CA TYR A 34 -6.39 -10.12 -1.20
C TYR A 34 -5.82 -9.28 -0.07
N ILE A 35 -6.54 -9.24 1.05
CA ILE A 35 -6.17 -8.46 2.24
C ILE A 35 -5.82 -9.48 3.33
N PRO A 36 -4.59 -9.49 3.84
CA PRO A 36 -4.23 -10.33 4.97
C PRO A 36 -4.89 -9.79 6.24
N ASP A 37 -5.56 -10.67 6.99
CA ASP A 37 -6.10 -10.34 8.32
C ASP A 37 -4.99 -10.28 9.38
N VAL A 38 -3.82 -10.85 9.09
CA VAL A 38 -2.68 -10.94 10.01
C VAL A 38 -1.58 -9.95 9.58
N ASP A 39 -1.27 -9.00 10.46
CA ASP A 39 -0.38 -7.85 10.20
C ASP A 39 1.13 -8.18 10.37
N ASP A 40 1.48 -9.39 10.82
CA ASP A 40 2.86 -9.77 11.18
C ASP A 40 3.80 -9.99 9.98
N SER A 41 3.29 -9.93 8.75
CA SER A 41 4.02 -10.31 7.53
C SER A 41 4.68 -9.16 6.77
N GLY A 42 4.39 -7.90 7.13
CA GLY A 42 4.89 -6.71 6.41
C GLY A 42 4.34 -6.63 4.98
N VAL A 43 3.09 -7.03 4.79
CA VAL A 43 2.35 -6.99 3.52
C VAL A 43 0.97 -6.43 3.83
N ASP A 44 0.62 -5.31 3.19
CA ASP A 44 -0.71 -4.72 3.36
C ASP A 44 -1.71 -5.33 2.37
N LEU A 45 -1.25 -5.71 1.17
CA LEU A 45 -2.08 -6.32 0.12
C LEU A 45 -1.30 -7.39 -0.65
N LEU A 46 -1.99 -8.44 -1.08
CA LEU A 46 -1.51 -9.38 -2.08
C LEU A 46 -2.34 -9.19 -3.36
N VAL A 47 -1.69 -8.95 -4.48
CA VAL A 47 -2.36 -8.59 -5.74
C VAL A 47 -2.06 -9.67 -6.79
N HIS A 48 -3.11 -10.25 -7.35
CA HIS A 48 -3.00 -11.16 -8.49
C HIS A 48 -3.35 -10.42 -9.77
N ARG A 49 -2.39 -10.38 -10.69
CA ARG A 49 -2.58 -9.84 -12.03
C ARG A 49 -2.95 -10.98 -12.99
N PRO A 50 -3.88 -10.77 -13.94
CA PRO A 50 -4.25 -11.82 -14.90
C PRO A 50 -3.06 -12.37 -15.72
N ASP A 51 -2.02 -11.57 -15.91
CA ASP A 51 -0.85 -11.87 -16.74
C ASP A 51 0.39 -12.31 -15.94
N ARG A 52 0.35 -12.31 -14.60
CA ARG A 52 1.55 -12.51 -13.74
C ARG A 52 1.25 -13.21 -12.42
N ASP A 53 2.32 -13.65 -11.78
CA ASP A 53 2.29 -14.13 -10.40
C ASP A 53 1.80 -13.07 -9.40
N TYR A 54 1.50 -13.55 -8.20
CA TYR A 54 1.11 -12.72 -7.08
C TYR A 54 2.20 -11.72 -6.70
N VAL A 55 1.78 -10.48 -6.48
CA VAL A 55 2.64 -9.38 -6.08
C VAL A 55 2.34 -9.01 -4.64
N ARG A 56 3.37 -8.96 -3.81
CA ARG A 56 3.28 -8.46 -2.43
C ARG A 56 3.40 -6.94 -2.45
N VAL A 57 2.43 -6.27 -1.82
CA VAL A 57 2.36 -4.81 -1.80
C VAL A 57 2.43 -4.30 -0.36
N GLN A 58 3.32 -3.35 -0.14
CA GLN A 58 3.31 -2.50 1.05
C GLN A 58 2.96 -1.08 0.61
N VAL A 59 2.00 -0.48 1.29
CA VAL A 59 1.51 0.88 1.08
C VAL A 59 2.11 1.80 2.13
N LYS A 60 2.59 2.97 1.71
CA LYS A 60 3.04 4.03 2.63
C LYS A 60 2.46 5.38 2.24
N SER A 61 1.68 5.99 3.14
CA SER A 61 1.18 7.35 2.95
C SER A 61 2.19 8.39 3.42
N LEU A 62 2.45 9.41 2.60
CA LEU A 62 3.26 10.58 2.96
C LEU A 62 2.37 11.82 3.15
N ARG A 63 2.71 12.68 4.12
CA ARG A 63 2.08 13.99 4.31
C ARG A 63 3.14 15.08 4.28
N LYS A 64 2.89 16.15 3.52
CA LYS A 64 3.83 17.29 3.36
C LYS A 64 5.23 16.79 2.94
N ASP A 65 6.30 17.42 3.45
CA ASP A 65 7.71 17.11 3.19
C ASP A 65 8.24 15.94 4.04
N GLY A 66 7.40 14.94 4.31
CA GLY A 66 7.81 13.78 5.10
C GLY A 66 8.85 12.92 4.37
N TYR A 67 9.61 12.12 5.13
CA TYR A 67 10.55 11.14 4.57
C TYR A 67 10.03 9.72 4.79
N VAL A 68 10.02 8.91 3.73
CA VAL A 68 9.71 7.48 3.81
C VAL A 68 11.03 6.70 3.84
N PHE A 69 11.32 6.09 4.98
CA PHE A 69 12.48 5.21 5.12
C PHE A 69 12.09 3.76 4.86
N MET A 70 12.61 3.19 3.76
CA MET A 70 12.42 1.78 3.41
C MET A 70 13.71 1.00 3.68
N ARG A 71 13.66 0.02 4.58
CA ARG A 71 14.81 -0.84 4.86
C ARG A 71 14.92 -1.93 3.80
N LYS A 72 16.03 -1.95 3.06
CA LYS A 72 16.32 -2.92 2.00
C LYS A 72 16.08 -4.38 2.40
N ARG A 73 16.39 -4.75 3.66
CA ARG A 73 16.18 -6.13 4.16
C ARG A 73 14.73 -6.61 4.18
N TYR A 74 13.75 -5.70 4.12
CA TYR A 74 12.32 -6.05 4.04
C TYR A 74 11.79 -5.99 2.60
N PHE A 75 12.58 -5.47 1.67
CA PHE A 75 12.25 -5.32 0.26
C PHE A 75 13.41 -5.87 -0.58
N GLU A 76 13.50 -7.20 -0.63
CA GLU A 76 14.39 -7.84 -1.59
C GLU A 76 13.98 -7.40 -3.00
N LEU A 77 14.95 -7.02 -3.83
CA LEU A 77 14.71 -6.59 -5.21
C LEU A 77 14.41 -7.82 -6.07
N VAL A 78 13.21 -8.36 -5.92
CA VAL A 78 12.67 -9.44 -6.74
C VAL A 78 11.45 -8.95 -7.52
N PRO A 79 11.13 -9.54 -8.70
CA PRO A 79 10.05 -9.05 -9.56
C PRO A 79 8.64 -9.06 -8.93
N THR A 80 8.49 -9.72 -7.78
CA THR A 80 7.22 -9.95 -7.08
C THR A 80 6.88 -8.91 -6.02
N TRP A 81 7.75 -7.92 -5.78
CA TRP A 81 7.44 -6.79 -4.90
C TRP A 81 7.02 -5.56 -5.67
N LEU A 82 5.93 -4.91 -5.22
CA LEU A 82 5.51 -3.60 -5.68
C LEU A 82 5.34 -2.67 -4.47
N CYS A 83 6.05 -1.54 -4.48
CA CYS A 83 5.87 -0.49 -3.48
C CYS A 83 5.00 0.61 -4.07
N VAL A 84 3.96 1.02 -3.34
CA VAL A 84 3.03 2.10 -3.73
C VAL A 84 2.92 3.15 -2.63
#